data_AF-A0A0F8WC51-F1
#
_entry.id   AF-A0A0F8WC51-F1
#
_cell.length_a   1.000
_cell.length_b   1.000
_cell.length_c   1.000
_cell.angle_alpha   90.00
_cell.angle_beta   90.00
_cell.angle_gamma   90.00
#
_symmetry.space_group_name_H-M   'P 1'
#
loop_
_entity.id
_entity.type
_entity.pdbx_description
1 polymer ?
#
loop_
_entity_poly.entity_id
_entity_poly.type
_entity_poly.pdbx_seq_one_letter_code
_entity_poly.pdbx_strand_id
1 'polypeptide(L)'
;MRAGHKYPIILYEHSGFHKNINYEGFKYMASVAAMLGMEIINCIYSEVENYCRLDLKITDLTYLKEVNVEELVKLMRKNLQYFTNYFRINNDEEDAYLWMKLAEDKDFVISYNNKILLKKRLDIIVEDLKKFGERDKFLLSLLKFFEKLHWIAIVSEQDLIFSVNLSRKEFHNEREFLFEFLSKYSKVLQANENYYLEDI
;
A
#
# COMPACT_ATOMS: atom_id res chain seq x y z
N MET A 1 -29.30 -9.14 22.00
CA MET A 1 -28.25 -8.14 22.25
C MET A 1 -26.91 -8.83 22.18
N ARG A 2 -26.05 -8.51 21.20
CA ARG A 2 -24.67 -9.00 21.18
C ARG A 2 -23.85 -8.11 22.13
N ALA A 3 -23.34 -8.70 23.20
CA ALA A 3 -22.51 -8.03 24.19
C ALA A 3 -21.18 -7.57 23.57
N GLY A 4 -20.73 -6.35 23.90
CA GLY A 4 -19.31 -6.00 23.76
C GLY A 4 -18.92 -4.58 23.31
N HIS A 5 -19.83 -3.70 22.90
CA HIS A 5 -19.43 -2.37 22.39
C HIS A 5 -20.17 -1.21 23.05
N LYS A 6 -19.41 -0.19 23.49
CA LYS A 6 -19.87 1.08 24.06
C LYS A 6 -20.80 1.85 23.10
N TYR A 7 -20.66 1.61 21.80
CA TYR A 7 -21.36 2.32 20.73
C TYR A 7 -21.95 1.34 19.70
N PRO A 8 -23.04 1.72 19.00
CA PRO A 8 -23.60 0.91 17.94
C PRO A 8 -22.60 0.74 16.79
N ILE A 9 -22.69 -0.41 16.11
CA ILE A 9 -22.02 -0.65 14.84
C ILE A 9 -23.01 -0.34 13.73
N ILE A 10 -22.59 0.50 12.79
CA ILE A 10 -23.31 0.80 11.55
C ILE A 10 -22.73 -0.08 10.45
N LEU A 11 -23.60 -0.65 9.63
CA LEU A 11 -23.20 -1.43 8.46
C LEU A 11 -23.38 -0.55 7.22
N TYR A 12 -22.30 -0.32 6.49
CA TYR A 12 -22.36 0.28 5.17
C TYR A 12 -22.06 -0.80 4.13
N GLU A 13 -22.98 -1.02 3.20
CA GLU A 13 -22.86 -2.01 2.15
C GLU A 13 -23.09 -1.34 0.80
N HIS A 14 -22.24 -1.63 -0.17
CA HIS A 14 -22.40 -1.12 -1.52
C HIS A 14 -21.79 -2.07 -2.55
N SER A 15 -22.46 -2.15 -3.70
CA SER A 15 -21.99 -2.85 -4.88
C SER A 15 -22.04 -1.90 -6.07
N GLY A 16 -21.03 -1.99 -6.93
CA GLY A 16 -20.89 -1.12 -8.10
C GLY A 16 -20.83 -1.91 -9.41
N PHE A 17 -21.03 -1.23 -10.53
CA PHE A 17 -20.89 -1.85 -11.85
C PHE A 17 -19.44 -1.89 -12.34
N HIS A 18 -18.63 -0.91 -11.96
CA HIS A 18 -17.24 -0.78 -12.38
C HIS A 18 -16.31 -0.96 -11.19
N LYS A 19 -15.44 -1.98 -11.22
CA LYS A 19 -14.55 -2.35 -10.12
C LYS A 19 -13.74 -1.16 -9.57
N ASN A 20 -13.06 -0.43 -10.45
CA ASN A 20 -12.16 0.65 -10.05
C ASN A 20 -12.92 1.83 -9.44
N ILE A 21 -14.03 2.25 -10.07
CA ILE A 21 -14.87 3.35 -9.54
C ILE A 21 -15.44 2.96 -8.18
N ASN A 22 -15.86 1.71 -8.03
CA ASN A 22 -16.39 1.18 -6.79
C ASN A 22 -15.34 1.18 -5.67
N TYR A 23 -14.12 0.72 -5.98
CA TYR A 23 -12.99 0.71 -5.06
C TYR A 23 -12.64 2.11 -4.55
N GLU A 24 -12.64 3.10 -5.44
CA GLU A 24 -12.42 4.50 -5.09
C GLU A 24 -13.55 5.12 -4.29
N GLY A 25 -14.78 4.74 -4.63
CA GLY A 25 -15.95 5.00 -3.81
C GLY A 25 -15.73 4.54 -2.37
N PHE A 26 -15.16 3.36 -2.15
CA PHE A 26 -14.88 2.87 -0.81
C PHE A 26 -13.80 3.65 -0.07
N LYS A 27 -12.71 4.06 -0.75
CA LYS A 27 -11.71 4.95 -0.13
C LYS A 27 -12.31 6.29 0.27
N TYR A 28 -13.15 6.84 -0.61
CA TYR A 28 -13.87 8.07 -0.32
C TYR A 28 -14.80 7.90 0.88
N MET A 29 -15.60 6.82 0.92
CA MET A 29 -16.48 6.52 2.05
C MET A 29 -15.72 6.27 3.36
N ALA A 30 -14.54 5.67 3.31
CA ALA A 30 -13.68 5.51 4.48
C ALA A 30 -13.25 6.87 5.07
N SER A 31 -13.01 7.83 4.19
CA SER A 31 -12.68 9.21 4.56
C SER A 31 -13.89 9.96 5.12
N VAL A 32 -15.06 9.82 4.48
CA VAL A 32 -16.32 10.38 4.97
C VAL A 32 -16.69 9.81 6.34
N ALA A 33 -16.55 8.50 6.53
CA ALA A 33 -16.78 7.86 7.82
C ALA A 33 -15.88 8.47 8.91
N ALA A 34 -14.60 8.68 8.62
CA ALA A 34 -13.69 9.33 9.56
C ALA A 34 -14.09 10.79 9.87
N MET A 35 -14.52 11.56 8.86
CA MET A 35 -15.03 12.93 9.06
C MET A 35 -16.26 12.97 9.97
N LEU A 36 -17.10 11.92 9.92
CA LEU A 36 -18.25 11.75 10.82
C LEU A 36 -17.86 11.16 12.18
N GLY A 37 -16.56 10.99 12.47
CA GLY A 37 -16.05 10.42 13.71
C GLY A 37 -16.26 8.91 13.83
N MET A 38 -16.41 8.18 12.72
CA MET A 38 -16.60 6.73 12.69
C MET A 38 -15.32 5.99 12.29
N GLU A 39 -15.02 4.92 13.02
CA GLU A 39 -13.89 4.03 12.76
C GLU A 39 -14.34 2.79 11.97
N ILE A 40 -13.60 2.43 10.91
CA ILE A 40 -13.76 1.13 10.26
C ILE A 40 -13.12 0.06 11.16
N ILE A 41 -13.93 -0.87 11.64
CA ILE A 41 -13.45 -2.00 12.46
C ILE A 41 -13.35 -3.30 11.66
N ASN A 42 -14.00 -3.36 10.50
CA ASN A 42 -13.93 -4.49 9.59
C ASN A 42 -14.28 -4.06 8.16
N CYS A 43 -13.65 -4.71 7.18
CA CYS A 43 -13.89 -4.49 5.75
C CYS A 43 -13.95 -5.85 5.07
N ILE A 44 -15.11 -6.15 4.46
CA ILE A 44 -15.33 -7.37 3.66
C ILE A 44 -15.43 -6.93 2.21
N TYR A 45 -14.59 -7.47 1.34
CA TYR A 45 -14.59 -7.17 -0.08
C TYR A 45 -14.74 -8.46 -0.88
N SER A 46 -15.65 -8.45 -1.86
CA SER A 46 -15.84 -9.51 -2.84
C SER A 46 -15.62 -8.93 -4.22
N GLU A 47 -14.57 -9.39 -4.89
CA GLU A 47 -14.26 -8.93 -6.24
C GLU A 47 -15.25 -9.49 -7.28
N VAL A 48 -15.64 -10.75 -7.11
CA VAL A 48 -16.57 -11.46 -8.01
C VAL A 48 -17.91 -10.74 -8.07
N GLU A 49 -18.39 -10.27 -6.92
CA GLU A 49 -19.66 -9.56 -6.80
C GLU A 49 -19.50 -8.03 -6.86
N ASN A 50 -18.25 -7.54 -6.98
CA ASN A 50 -17.88 -6.14 -6.84
C ASN A 50 -18.60 -5.47 -5.65
N TYR A 51 -18.53 -6.12 -4.49
CA TYR A 51 -19.25 -5.77 -3.27
C TYR A 51 -18.26 -5.43 -2.16
N CYS A 52 -18.62 -4.44 -1.35
CA CYS A 52 -17.91 -4.16 -0.11
C CYS A 52 -18.88 -3.90 1.02
N ARG A 53 -18.47 -4.33 2.21
CA ARG A 53 -19.11 -4.01 3.47
C ARG A 53 -18.10 -3.45 4.46
N LEU A 54 -18.47 -2.33 5.06
CA LEU A 54 -17.74 -1.70 6.14
C LEU A 54 -18.56 -1.80 7.43
N ASP A 55 -17.95 -2.38 8.45
CA ASP A 55 -18.48 -2.30 9.81
C ASP A 55 -17.89 -1.03 10.45
N LEU A 56 -18.75 -0.05 10.73
CA LEU A 56 -18.39 1.27 11.22
C LEU A 56 -18.76 1.39 12.69
N LYS A 57 -17.79 1.71 13.54
CA LYS A 57 -17.99 1.98 14.96
C LYS A 57 -17.98 3.49 15.20
N ILE A 58 -19.05 4.01 15.79
CA ILE A 58 -19.08 5.40 16.25
C ILE A 58 -18.01 5.60 17.34
N THR A 59 -17.32 6.74 17.30
CA THR A 59 -16.32 7.11 18.31
C THR A 59 -16.74 8.38 19.05
N ASP A 60 -15.98 8.76 20.09
CA ASP A 60 -16.21 9.99 20.84
C ASP A 60 -16.09 11.23 19.92
N LEU A 61 -15.36 11.14 18.80
CA LEU A 61 -15.18 12.23 17.83
C LEU A 61 -16.49 12.66 17.16
N THR A 62 -17.48 11.76 17.04
CA THR A 62 -18.80 12.08 16.46
C THR A 62 -19.58 13.11 17.28
N TYR A 63 -19.29 13.21 18.58
CA TYR A 63 -20.04 14.04 19.53
C TYR A 63 -19.32 15.31 19.97
N LEU A 64 -18.13 15.59 19.41
CA LEU A 64 -17.40 16.81 19.74
C LEU A 64 -18.12 18.04 19.20
N LYS A 65 -18.30 19.05 20.07
CA LYS A 65 -18.85 20.36 19.67
C LYS A 65 -17.92 21.12 18.73
N GLU A 66 -16.62 20.94 18.89
CA GLU A 66 -15.59 21.57 18.08
C GLU A 66 -14.78 20.50 17.34
N VAL A 67 -14.47 20.78 16.09
CA VAL A 67 -13.73 19.85 15.22
C VAL A 67 -12.28 19.77 15.68
N ASN A 68 -11.88 18.61 16.22
CA ASN A 68 -10.47 18.28 16.42
C ASN A 68 -9.88 17.73 15.11
N VAL A 69 -9.30 18.62 14.31
CA VAL A 69 -8.74 18.29 12.98
C VAL A 69 -7.65 17.22 13.07
N GLU A 70 -6.80 17.25 14.09
CA GLU A 70 -5.68 16.32 14.22
C GLU A 70 -6.17 14.88 14.43
N GLU A 71 -7.13 14.71 15.34
CA GLU A 71 -7.72 13.39 15.62
C GLU A 71 -8.56 12.86 14.45
N LEU A 72 -9.27 13.74 13.73
CA LEU A 72 -9.98 13.34 12.50
C LEU A 72 -9.01 12.90 11.39
N VAL A 73 -7.87 13.59 11.22
CA VAL A 73 -6.85 13.19 10.26
C VAL A 73 -6.22 11.85 10.64
N LYS A 74 -5.97 11.61 11.94
CA LYS A 74 -5.51 10.29 12.43
C LYS A 74 -6.53 9.20 12.13
N LEU A 75 -7.81 9.44 12.43
CA LEU A 75 -8.89 8.48 12.16
C LEU A 75 -9.04 8.22 10.65
N MET A 76 -8.92 9.25 9.82
CA MET A 76 -8.98 9.12 8.36
C MET A 76 -7.85 8.26 7.82
N ARG A 77 -6.62 8.47 8.29
CA ARG A 77 -5.47 7.61 7.92
C ARG A 77 -5.70 6.17 8.36
N LYS A 78 -6.20 5.95 9.58
CA LYS A 78 -6.53 4.62 10.11
C LYS A 78 -7.58 3.91 9.25
N ASN A 79 -8.66 4.60 8.87
CA ASN A 79 -9.70 4.04 8.01
C ASN A 79 -9.18 3.73 6.60
N LEU A 80 -8.39 4.63 6.01
CA LEU A 80 -7.82 4.44 4.68
C LEU A 80 -6.84 3.26 4.62
N GLN A 81 -6.18 2.89 5.72
CA GLN A 81 -5.31 1.70 5.79
C GLN A 81 -6.02 0.39 5.40
N TYR A 82 -7.35 0.29 5.46
CA TYR A 82 -8.06 -0.89 4.94
C TYR A 82 -7.97 -1.05 3.41
N PHE A 83 -7.66 0.03 2.69
CA PHE A 83 -7.63 0.09 1.23
C PHE A 83 -6.24 0.46 0.69
N THR A 84 -5.44 1.20 1.45
CA THR A 84 -4.11 1.64 1.01
C THR A 84 -2.98 0.80 1.60
N ASN A 85 -3.30 -0.37 2.17
CA ASN A 85 -2.31 -1.28 2.74
C ASN A 85 -1.36 -1.77 1.65
N TYR A 86 -0.14 -1.24 1.63
CA TYR A 86 0.85 -1.59 0.61
C TYR A 86 1.31 -3.04 0.66
N PHE A 87 1.21 -3.72 1.81
CA PHE A 87 1.44 -5.17 1.86
C PHE A 87 0.43 -5.94 0.99
N ARG A 88 -0.85 -5.57 1.05
CA ARG A 88 -1.88 -6.19 0.20
C ARG A 88 -1.69 -5.81 -1.26
N ILE A 89 -1.39 -4.54 -1.54
CA ILE A 89 -1.17 -4.04 -2.90
C ILE A 89 0.06 -4.69 -3.56
N ASN A 90 1.14 -4.93 -2.81
CA ASN A 90 2.36 -5.55 -3.33
C ASN A 90 2.18 -7.04 -3.63
N ASN A 91 1.32 -7.73 -2.87
CA ASN A 91 1.04 -9.15 -3.05
C ASN A 91 -0.20 -9.42 -3.92
N ASP A 92 -0.85 -8.37 -4.42
CA ASP A 92 -1.94 -8.48 -5.37
C ASP A 92 -1.37 -8.85 -6.76
N GLU A 93 -1.61 -10.10 -7.16
CA GLU A 93 -1.20 -10.67 -8.45
C GLU A 93 -2.09 -10.19 -9.61
N GLU A 94 -3.31 -9.72 -9.32
CA GLU A 94 -4.28 -9.28 -10.33
C GLU A 94 -4.26 -7.76 -10.57
N ASP A 95 -3.39 -7.03 -9.85
CA ASP A 95 -3.28 -5.55 -9.85
C ASP A 95 -4.63 -4.84 -9.59
N ALA A 96 -5.58 -5.51 -8.96
CA ALA A 96 -6.94 -5.05 -8.70
C ALA A 96 -7.00 -3.75 -7.88
N TYR A 97 -5.97 -3.47 -7.07
CA TYR A 97 -5.91 -2.27 -6.21
C TYR A 97 -5.21 -1.05 -6.83
N LEU A 98 -4.61 -1.20 -8.01
CA LEU A 98 -4.05 -0.10 -8.78
C LEU A 98 -5.07 0.31 -9.86
N TRP A 99 -5.36 1.62 -9.98
CA TRP A 99 -6.33 2.18 -10.95
C TRP A 99 -6.07 1.79 -12.40
N MET A 100 -4.88 1.27 -12.67
CA MET A 100 -4.44 0.72 -13.92
C MET A 100 -3.82 -0.61 -13.55
N LYS A 101 -4.24 -1.69 -14.22
CA LYS A 101 -3.32 -2.81 -14.46
C LYS A 101 -2.05 -2.14 -14.96
N LEU A 102 -0.96 -2.18 -14.18
CA LEU A 102 0.28 -1.60 -14.65
C LEU A 102 0.54 -2.31 -15.97
N ALA A 103 0.67 -1.54 -17.05
CA ALA A 103 0.77 -2.14 -18.36
C ALA A 103 1.89 -3.19 -18.30
N GLU A 104 1.58 -4.41 -18.71
CA GLU A 104 2.53 -5.53 -18.72
C GLU A 104 3.76 -5.18 -19.57
N ASP A 105 3.60 -4.20 -20.47
CA ASP A 105 4.64 -3.52 -21.20
C ASP A 105 5.65 -2.87 -20.24
N LYS A 106 6.79 -3.55 -20.02
CA LYS A 106 7.93 -3.03 -19.24
C LYS A 106 8.76 -1.97 -19.98
N ASP A 107 8.19 -1.37 -21.04
CA ASP A 107 8.86 -0.39 -21.90
C ASP A 107 8.89 1.04 -21.32
N PHE A 108 8.27 1.24 -20.17
CA PHE A 108 8.30 2.51 -19.44
C PHE A 108 8.74 2.30 -17.98
N VAL A 109 9.32 3.35 -17.43
CA VAL A 109 9.78 3.43 -16.03
C VAL A 109 8.93 4.46 -15.29
N ILE A 110 8.49 4.12 -14.07
CA ILE A 110 7.79 5.07 -13.20
C ILE A 110 8.83 5.86 -12.42
N SER A 111 9.09 7.11 -12.80
CA SER A 111 10.00 8.01 -12.07
C SER A 111 9.23 8.99 -11.17
N TYR A 112 9.95 9.56 -10.19
CA TYR A 112 9.39 10.55 -9.28
C TYR A 112 10.12 11.88 -9.45
N ASN A 113 9.37 12.93 -9.82
CA ASN A 113 9.90 14.28 -9.94
C ASN A 113 10.34 14.91 -8.60
N ASN A 114 10.05 14.25 -7.46
CA ASN A 114 10.36 14.77 -6.13
C ASN A 114 10.87 13.66 -5.20
N LYS A 115 12.19 13.64 -4.95
CA LYS A 115 12.87 12.65 -4.08
C LYS A 115 12.35 12.68 -2.63
N ILE A 116 11.95 13.84 -2.11
CA ILE A 116 11.41 13.97 -0.75
C ILE A 116 10.06 13.27 -0.65
N LEU A 117 9.22 13.43 -1.67
CA LEU A 117 7.93 12.76 -1.73
C LEU A 117 8.07 11.25 -1.89
N LEU A 118 9.00 10.80 -2.74
CA LEU A 118 9.34 9.38 -2.90
C LEU A 118 9.73 8.76 -1.55
N LYS A 119 10.67 9.39 -0.84
CA LYS A 119 11.11 8.93 0.48
C LYS A 119 9.94 8.81 1.46
N LYS A 120 9.11 9.86 1.57
CA LYS A 120 7.93 9.83 2.45
C LYS A 120 6.95 8.71 2.10
N ARG A 121 6.73 8.44 0.81
CA ARG A 121 5.86 7.33 0.37
C ARG A 121 6.46 5.97 0.71
N LEU A 122 7.77 5.80 0.50
CA LEU A 122 8.49 4.58 0.86
C LEU A 122 8.52 4.32 2.36
N ASP A 123 8.61 5.36 3.18
CA ASP A 123 8.53 5.22 4.63
C ASP A 123 7.16 4.62 5.04
N ILE A 124 6.07 5.09 4.43
CA ILE A 124 4.71 4.52 4.64
C ILE A 124 4.64 3.06 4.17
N ILE A 125 5.21 2.76 3.00
CA ILE A 125 5.25 1.38 2.48
C ILE A 125 6.00 0.45 3.44
N VAL A 126 7.17 0.88 3.93
CA VAL A 126 7.96 0.11 4.89
C VAL A 126 7.20 -0.12 6.20
N GLU A 127 6.52 0.91 6.71
CA GLU A 127 5.68 0.78 7.91
C GLU A 127 4.57 -0.25 7.71
N ASP A 128 3.86 -0.20 6.57
CA ASP A 128 2.80 -1.15 6.25
C ASP A 128 3.36 -2.58 6.08
N LEU A 129 4.48 -2.75 5.37
CA LEU A 129 5.12 -4.05 5.21
C LEU A 129 5.57 -4.65 6.55
N LYS A 130 6.10 -3.83 7.47
CA LYS A 130 6.48 -4.29 8.82
C LYS A 130 5.28 -4.60 9.70
N LYS A 131 4.19 -3.86 9.54
CA LYS A 131 2.98 -4.00 10.38
C LYS A 131 2.11 -5.17 9.96
N PHE A 132 1.97 -5.39 8.65
CA PHE A 132 1.01 -6.35 8.09
C PHE A 132 1.65 -7.54 7.39
N GLY A 133 2.95 -7.46 7.06
CA GLY A 133 3.65 -8.52 6.36
C GLY A 133 4.32 -9.56 7.24
N GLU A 134 4.69 -10.67 6.61
CA GLU A 134 5.51 -11.71 7.21
C GLU A 134 6.97 -11.23 7.29
N ARG A 135 7.59 -11.36 8.46
CA ARG A 135 8.91 -10.78 8.73
C ARG A 135 10.00 -11.34 7.82
N ASP A 136 9.93 -12.64 7.54
CA ASP A 136 10.81 -13.40 6.64
C ASP A 136 10.62 -13.05 5.16
N LYS A 137 9.48 -12.46 4.79
CA LYS A 137 9.20 -12.03 3.40
C LYS A 137 9.40 -10.53 3.18
N PHE A 138 9.88 -9.79 4.18
CA PHE A 138 9.99 -8.33 4.12
C PHE A 138 10.82 -7.84 2.92
N LEU A 139 12.00 -8.41 2.69
CA LEU A 139 12.87 -8.02 1.58
C LEU A 139 12.24 -8.36 0.22
N LEU A 140 11.61 -9.53 0.10
CA LEU A 140 10.88 -9.90 -1.10
C LEU A 140 9.74 -8.90 -1.39
N SER A 141 8.96 -8.51 -0.37
CA SER A 141 7.91 -7.51 -0.53
C SER A 141 8.44 -6.13 -0.94
N LEU A 142 9.66 -5.76 -0.52
CA LEU A 142 10.34 -4.56 -1.00
C LEU A 142 10.75 -4.69 -2.46
N LEU A 143 11.30 -5.83 -2.87
CA LEU A 143 11.65 -6.08 -4.27
C LEU A 143 10.41 -6.02 -5.17
N LYS A 144 9.30 -6.67 -4.76
CA LYS A 144 8.03 -6.62 -5.50
C LYS A 144 7.52 -5.19 -5.70
N PHE A 145 7.70 -4.31 -4.71
CA PHE A 145 7.38 -2.89 -4.88
C PHE A 145 8.20 -2.22 -6.00
N PHE A 146 9.53 -2.42 -6.01
CA PHE A 146 10.39 -1.83 -7.03
C PHE A 146 10.19 -2.48 -8.42
N GLU A 147 9.80 -3.75 -8.45
CA GLU A 147 9.38 -4.41 -9.68
C GLU A 147 8.09 -3.79 -10.23
N LYS A 148 7.10 -3.45 -9.39
CA LYS A 148 5.90 -2.70 -9.80
C LYS A 148 6.22 -1.27 -10.28
N LEU A 149 7.36 -0.69 -9.90
CA LEU A 149 7.85 0.58 -10.49
C LEU A 149 8.58 0.38 -11.82
N HIS A 150 8.78 -0.87 -12.24
CA HIS A 150 9.61 -1.31 -13.36
C HIS A 150 11.10 -0.95 -13.20
N TRP A 151 11.56 -0.70 -11.97
CA TRP A 151 12.96 -0.36 -11.71
C TRP A 151 13.86 -1.59 -11.76
N ILE A 152 13.29 -2.73 -11.37
CA ILE A 152 13.98 -4.02 -11.34
C ILE A 152 13.12 -5.10 -12.00
N ALA A 153 13.74 -6.23 -12.32
CA ALA A 153 13.05 -7.47 -12.59
C ALA A 153 13.55 -8.53 -11.60
N ILE A 154 12.64 -9.22 -10.92
CA ILE A 154 13.02 -10.29 -9.99
C ILE A 154 13.37 -11.52 -10.81
N VAL A 155 14.58 -12.04 -10.61
CA VAL A 155 15.11 -13.23 -11.28
C VAL A 155 14.84 -14.49 -10.44
N SER A 156 14.93 -14.39 -9.11
CA SER A 156 14.59 -15.46 -8.17
C SER A 156 14.01 -14.85 -6.89
N GLU A 157 12.74 -15.17 -6.57
CA GLU A 157 12.12 -14.77 -5.30
C GLU A 157 12.75 -15.48 -4.10
N GLN A 158 13.17 -16.74 -4.30
CA GLN A 158 13.71 -17.60 -3.24
C GLN A 158 15.08 -17.12 -2.77
N ASP A 159 15.93 -16.73 -3.73
CA ASP A 159 17.30 -16.28 -3.48
C ASP A 159 17.44 -14.74 -3.45
N LEU A 160 16.31 -14.02 -3.54
CA LEU A 160 16.24 -12.55 -3.60
C LEU A 160 17.16 -11.94 -4.68
N ILE A 161 17.16 -12.55 -5.86
CA ILE A 161 17.98 -12.13 -7.01
C ILE A 161 17.16 -11.23 -7.91
N PHE A 162 17.74 -10.12 -8.33
CA PHE A 162 17.09 -9.19 -9.26
C PHE A 162 18.09 -8.58 -10.25
N SER A 163 17.57 -8.17 -11.41
CA SER A 163 18.28 -7.32 -12.36
C SER A 163 17.71 -5.90 -12.33
N VAL A 164 18.51 -4.91 -12.74
CA VAL A 164 18.08 -3.50 -12.76
C VAL A 164 17.75 -3.08 -14.18
N ASN A 165 16.51 -2.65 -14.41
CA ASN A 165 16.03 -2.19 -15.72
C ASN A 165 16.39 -0.72 -15.99
N LEU A 166 16.75 0.03 -14.94
CA LEU A 166 17.12 1.44 -15.05
C LEU A 166 18.45 1.64 -15.81
N SER A 167 18.37 2.32 -16.96
CA SER A 167 19.55 2.77 -17.72
C SER A 167 20.48 3.61 -16.85
N ARG A 168 21.77 3.25 -16.82
CA ARG A 168 22.80 3.98 -16.05
C ARG A 168 22.96 5.44 -16.48
N LYS A 169 22.66 5.76 -17.74
CA LYS A 169 22.82 7.12 -18.29
C LYS A 169 21.62 8.01 -18.00
N GLU A 170 20.42 7.47 -18.12
CA GLU A 170 19.18 8.24 -18.06
C GLU A 170 18.59 8.30 -16.64
N PHE A 171 18.70 7.21 -15.88
CA PHE A 171 18.07 7.04 -14.56
C PHE A 171 19.11 6.86 -13.45
N HIS A 172 20.21 7.61 -13.52
CA HIS A 172 21.30 7.52 -12.55
C HIS A 172 20.81 7.78 -11.11
N ASN A 173 19.94 8.78 -10.94
CA ASN A 173 19.41 9.19 -9.63
C ASN A 173 18.52 8.12 -8.99
N GLU A 174 17.62 7.54 -9.76
CA GLU A 174 16.70 6.48 -9.32
C GLU A 174 17.48 5.23 -8.95
N ARG A 175 18.50 4.91 -9.76
CA ARG A 175 19.38 3.77 -9.52
C ARG A 175 20.22 3.94 -8.25
N GLU A 176 20.81 5.12 -8.04
CA GLU A 176 21.51 5.46 -6.79
C GLU A 176 20.57 5.34 -5.59
N PHE A 177 19.38 5.94 -5.69
CA PHE A 177 18.37 5.88 -4.64
C PHE A 177 17.93 4.45 -4.31
N LEU A 178 17.70 3.60 -5.32
CA LEU A 178 17.33 2.19 -5.15
C LEU A 178 18.36 1.47 -4.27
N PHE A 179 19.64 1.59 -4.61
CA PHE A 179 20.71 0.91 -3.88
C PHE A 179 20.93 1.50 -2.48
N GLU A 180 20.92 2.82 -2.34
CA GLU A 180 20.97 3.47 -1.03
C GLU A 180 19.81 3.03 -0.12
N PHE A 181 18.62 2.86 -0.69
CA PHE A 181 17.44 2.44 0.05
C PHE A 181 17.50 0.98 0.46
N LEU A 182 17.81 0.05 -0.47
CA LEU A 182 17.93 -1.39 -0.17
C LEU A 182 19.06 -1.67 0.82
N SER A 183 20.16 -0.91 0.75
CA SER A 183 21.30 -1.04 1.66
C SER A 183 20.98 -0.71 3.13
N LYS A 184 19.84 -0.06 3.41
CA LYS A 184 19.38 0.19 4.79
C LYS A 184 18.81 -1.05 5.46
N TYR A 185 18.38 -2.03 4.66
CA TYR A 185 17.64 -3.20 5.13
C TYR A 185 18.35 -4.53 4.83
N SER A 186 19.33 -4.51 3.93
CA SER A 186 20.04 -5.71 3.47
C SER A 186 21.42 -5.31 2.95
N LYS A 187 22.32 -6.28 2.86
CA LYS A 187 23.56 -6.12 2.11
C LYS A 187 23.28 -6.40 0.65
N VAL A 188 23.60 -5.45 -0.23
CA VAL A 188 23.43 -5.59 -1.67
C VAL A 188 24.74 -6.04 -2.31
N LEU A 189 24.75 -7.24 -2.88
CA LEU A 189 25.89 -7.79 -3.62
C LEU A 189 25.61 -7.77 -5.13
N GLN A 190 26.65 -7.55 -5.92
CA GLN A 190 26.58 -7.64 -7.38
C GLN A 190 27.40 -8.82 -7.87
N ALA A 191 26.79 -9.69 -8.69
CA ALA A 191 27.50 -10.69 -9.46
C ALA A 191 27.02 -10.64 -10.92
N ASN A 192 27.95 -10.34 -11.83
CA ASN A 192 27.66 -10.09 -13.25
C ASN A 192 26.62 -8.97 -13.43
N GLU A 193 25.52 -9.28 -14.11
CA GLU A 193 24.40 -8.37 -14.40
C GLU A 193 23.31 -8.38 -13.31
N ASN A 194 23.42 -9.28 -12.33
CA ASN A 194 22.43 -9.49 -11.28
C ASN A 194 22.89 -8.96 -9.91
N TYR A 195 21.91 -8.69 -9.07
CA TYR A 195 22.05 -8.22 -7.70
C TYR A 195 21.35 -9.19 -6.73
N TYR A 196 21.91 -9.31 -5.53
CA TYR A 196 21.48 -10.24 -4.48
C TYR A 196 21.29 -9.45 -3.19
N LEU A 197 20.23 -9.74 -2.44
CA LEU A 197 20.02 -9.21 -1.10
C LEU A 197 20.37 -10.28 -0.05
N GLU A 198 21.28 -9.96 0.87
CA GLU A 198 21.56 -10.77 2.06
C GLU A 198 21.06 -10.04 3.32
N ASP A 199 20.47 -10.78 4.26
CA ASP A 199 20.08 -10.24 5.57
C ASP A 199 21.31 -9.70 6.35
N ILE A 200 21.10 -8.62 7.12
CA ILE A 200 22.11 -8.01 8.01
C ILE A 200 22.03 -8.61 9.41
#